data_AF-A0A376EA74-F1
#
_entry.id   AF-A0A376EA74-F1
#
_cell.length_a   1.000
_cell.length_b   1.000
_cell.length_c   1.000
_cell.angle_alpha   90.00
_cell.angle_beta   90.00
_cell.angle_gamma   90.00
#
_symmetry.space_group_name_H-M   'P 1'
#
loop_
_entity.id
_entity.type
_entity.pdbx_description
1 polymer ?
#
loop_
_entity_poly.entity_id
_entity_poly.type
_entity_poly.pdbx_seq_one_letter_code
_entity_poly.pdbx_strand_id
1 'polypeptide(L)'
;MLAIEASKPYADSQALRSYYENERSNLLYFYNEQREFISYYRRKSTYLDKKYFVRFKFDFKLKLSPELYSYDEEFSTSHDHIVSQILANDLLEQYLTNKIDSKDGKDNSIDHIKNLEWTAPKVALIELLYALHQTKCFNGGHSDLAEIFRWAENSLNINLGNYHKTLGEIRLRKIDRTKFCHCFSIILISIWMI
;
A
#
# COMPACT_ATOMS: atom_id res chain seq x y z
N MET A 1 -15.24 8.72 -9.99
CA MET A 1 -14.70 7.37 -9.74
C MET A 1 -15.39 6.30 -10.58
N LEU A 2 -16.71 6.10 -10.47
CA LEU A 2 -17.47 5.09 -11.25
C LEU A 2 -17.34 5.26 -12.77
N ALA A 3 -17.38 6.49 -13.28
CA ALA A 3 -17.22 6.75 -14.71
C ALA A 3 -15.82 6.39 -15.24
N ILE A 4 -14.77 6.62 -14.46
CA ILE A 4 -13.38 6.35 -14.85
C ILE A 4 -13.12 4.85 -14.95
N GLU A 5 -13.67 4.05 -14.04
CA GLU A 5 -13.57 2.58 -14.13
C GLU A 5 -14.45 2.02 -15.25
N ALA A 6 -15.62 2.60 -15.52
CA ALA A 6 -16.50 2.17 -16.60
C ALA A 6 -15.92 2.49 -17.99
N SER A 7 -15.20 3.60 -18.14
CA SER A 7 -14.54 4.03 -19.39
C SER A 7 -13.12 3.47 -19.54
N LYS A 8 -12.71 2.55 -18.67
CA LYS A 8 -11.38 1.94 -18.70
C LYS A 8 -11.17 1.17 -20.00
N PRO A 9 -10.12 1.50 -20.80
CA PRO A 9 -9.82 0.74 -22.00
C PRO A 9 -9.23 -0.63 -21.65
N TYR A 10 -9.63 -1.68 -22.39
CA TYR A 10 -8.92 -2.95 -22.38
C TYR A 10 -7.63 -2.79 -23.20
N ALA A 11 -6.55 -2.38 -22.54
CA ALA A 11 -5.28 -2.09 -23.20
C ALA A 11 -4.08 -2.54 -22.35
N ASP A 12 -2.90 -2.51 -22.97
CA ASP A 12 -1.63 -2.85 -22.33
C ASP A 12 -1.31 -1.91 -21.15
N SER A 13 -0.44 -2.35 -20.24
CA SER A 13 -0.14 -1.61 -18.99
C SER A 13 0.30 -0.16 -19.24
N GLN A 14 1.04 0.08 -20.33
CA GLN A 14 1.47 1.41 -20.74
C GLN A 14 0.30 2.30 -21.21
N ALA A 15 -0.68 1.73 -21.91
CA ALA A 15 -1.85 2.48 -22.36
C ALA A 15 -2.80 2.81 -21.19
N LEU A 16 -2.93 1.90 -20.22
CA LEU A 16 -3.66 2.16 -18.97
C LEU A 16 -3.01 3.27 -18.15
N ARG A 17 -1.68 3.29 -18.06
CA ARG A 17 -0.96 4.38 -17.41
C ARG A 17 -1.22 5.73 -18.07
N SER A 18 -1.11 5.81 -19.40
CA SER A 18 -1.40 7.03 -20.15
C SER A 18 -2.86 7.50 -19.95
N TYR A 19 -3.81 6.57 -19.84
CA TYR A 19 -5.20 6.88 -19.52
C TYR A 19 -5.34 7.56 -18.15
N TYR A 20 -4.76 6.98 -17.09
CA TYR A 20 -4.80 7.58 -15.75
C TYR A 20 -4.03 8.92 -15.67
N GLU A 21 -2.94 9.07 -16.41
CA GLU A 21 -2.21 10.34 -16.52
C GLU A 21 -3.03 11.43 -17.23
N ASN A 22 -3.83 11.06 -18.23
CA ASN A 22 -4.76 11.96 -18.90
C ASN A 22 -5.91 12.41 -17.97
N GLU A 23 -6.50 11.48 -17.21
CA GLU A 23 -7.51 11.82 -16.20
C GLU A 23 -6.94 12.75 -15.11
N ARG A 24 -5.68 12.55 -14.72
CA ARG A 24 -4.99 13.46 -13.79
C ARG A 24 -4.77 14.86 -14.39
N SER A 25 -4.56 14.95 -15.70
CA SER A 25 -4.45 16.23 -16.41
C SER A 25 -5.78 16.97 -16.45
N ASN A 26 -6.91 16.26 -16.59
CA ASN A 26 -8.25 16.83 -16.48
C ASN A 26 -8.51 17.39 -15.07
N LEU A 27 -8.07 16.68 -14.02
CA LEU A 27 -8.12 17.20 -12.65
C LEU A 27 -7.33 18.50 -12.49
N LEU A 28 -6.13 18.59 -13.08
CA LEU A 28 -5.30 19.79 -13.02
C LEU A 28 -6.00 20.99 -13.68
N TYR A 29 -6.76 20.77 -14.76
CA TYR A 29 -7.56 21.81 -15.40
C TYR A 29 -8.59 22.39 -14.41
N PHE A 30 -9.34 21.54 -13.71
CA PHE A 30 -10.28 21.98 -12.66
C PHE A 30 -9.59 22.78 -11.55
N TYR A 31 -8.45 22.29 -11.05
CA TYR A 31 -7.69 23.00 -10.01
C TYR A 31 -7.21 24.38 -10.46
N ASN A 32 -6.85 24.53 -11.75
CA ASN A 32 -6.44 25.81 -12.32
C ASN A 32 -7.62 26.76 -12.48
N GLU A 33 -8.79 26.29 -12.92
CA GLU A 33 -9.99 27.12 -13.05
C GLU A 33 -10.49 27.62 -11.71
N GLN A 34 -10.47 26.78 -10.67
CA GLN A 34 -10.98 27.10 -9.33
C GLN A 34 -9.87 27.54 -8.35
N ARG A 35 -8.67 27.88 -8.86
CA ARG A 35 -7.45 28.09 -8.06
C ARG A 35 -7.63 29.07 -6.90
N GLU A 36 -8.31 30.19 -7.14
CA GLU A 36 -8.54 31.23 -6.13
C GLU A 36 -9.41 30.71 -4.98
N PHE A 37 -10.52 30.03 -5.30
CA PHE A 37 -11.43 29.48 -4.33
C PHE A 37 -10.81 28.30 -3.57
N ILE A 38 -10.07 27.41 -4.25
CA ILE A 38 -9.35 26.31 -3.62
C ILE A 38 -8.30 26.84 -2.62
N SER A 39 -7.57 27.89 -3.00
CA SER A 39 -6.60 28.54 -2.11
C SER A 39 -7.28 29.13 -0.87
N TYR A 40 -8.41 29.82 -1.06
CA TYR A 40 -9.24 30.34 0.03
C TYR A 40 -9.69 29.23 0.99
N TYR A 41 -10.27 28.15 0.43
CA TYR A 41 -10.81 27.01 1.17
C TYR A 41 -9.71 26.25 1.93
N ARG A 42 -8.59 25.91 1.28
CA ARG A 42 -7.47 25.20 1.91
C ARG A 42 -6.79 26.02 3.02
N ARG A 43 -6.80 27.36 2.92
CA ARG A 43 -6.29 28.26 3.96
C ARG A 43 -7.25 28.44 5.15
N LYS A 44 -8.46 27.86 5.10
CA LYS A 44 -9.52 28.04 6.12
C LYS A 44 -9.76 29.52 6.43
N SER A 45 -9.66 30.36 5.39
CA SER A 45 -9.90 31.79 5.52
C SER A 45 -11.39 32.05 5.70
N THR A 46 -11.76 33.13 6.40
CA THR A 46 -13.16 33.46 6.72
C THR A 46 -13.65 34.77 6.07
N TYR A 47 -12.75 35.49 5.39
CA TYR A 47 -13.02 36.84 4.90
C TYR A 47 -14.04 36.91 3.73
N LEU A 48 -14.32 35.79 3.06
CA LEU A 48 -15.32 35.68 1.99
C LEU A 48 -16.49 34.75 2.35
N ASP A 49 -16.60 34.29 3.60
CA ASP A 49 -17.65 33.33 3.99
C ASP A 49 -19.04 33.92 3.74
N LYS A 50 -19.20 35.21 4.01
CA LYS A 50 -20.45 35.95 3.75
C LYS A 50 -20.85 36.00 2.28
N LYS A 51 -19.91 35.73 1.38
CA LYS A 51 -20.09 35.76 -0.08
C LYS A 51 -20.20 34.36 -0.68
N TYR A 52 -19.49 33.37 -0.13
CA TYR A 52 -19.50 32.00 -0.65
C TYR A 52 -20.57 31.11 -0.02
N PHE A 53 -20.82 31.26 1.29
CA PHE A 53 -21.63 30.31 2.07
C PHE A 53 -22.95 30.92 2.60
N VAL A 54 -23.32 32.12 2.16
CA VAL A 54 -24.60 32.74 2.55
C VAL A 54 -25.62 32.52 1.43
N ARG A 55 -26.77 31.93 1.81
CA ARG A 55 -27.89 31.68 0.91
C ARG A 55 -28.49 32.98 0.37
N PHE A 56 -28.99 32.95 -0.86
CA PHE A 56 -29.69 34.05 -1.53
C PHE A 56 -28.92 35.39 -1.64
N LYS A 57 -27.60 35.39 -1.39
CA LYS A 57 -26.72 36.55 -1.62
C LYS A 57 -25.75 36.26 -2.74
N PHE A 58 -26.29 36.16 -3.95
CA PHE A 58 -25.48 36.00 -5.15
C PHE A 58 -24.88 37.35 -5.54
N ASP A 59 -23.56 37.46 -5.47
CA ASP A 59 -22.85 38.54 -6.13
C ASP A 59 -22.75 38.17 -7.61
N PHE A 60 -23.50 38.84 -8.49
CA PHE A 60 -23.53 38.59 -9.94
C PHE A 60 -22.15 38.68 -10.62
N LYS A 61 -21.13 39.19 -9.91
CA LYS A 61 -19.74 39.22 -10.35
C LYS A 61 -18.98 37.89 -10.15
N LEU A 62 -19.52 36.95 -9.39
CA LEU A 62 -18.98 35.59 -9.27
C LEU A 62 -19.44 34.75 -10.46
N LYS A 63 -18.54 33.94 -11.02
CA LYS A 63 -18.94 32.88 -11.94
C LYS A 63 -19.84 31.91 -11.17
N LEU A 64 -21.14 31.96 -11.44
CA LEU A 64 -22.05 30.90 -10.99
C LEU A 64 -21.74 29.62 -11.75
N SER A 65 -21.79 28.49 -11.06
CA SER A 65 -21.70 27.21 -11.73
C SER A 65 -23.00 26.92 -12.48
N PRO A 66 -22.92 26.28 -13.67
CA PRO A 66 -24.10 25.85 -14.40
C PRO A 66 -24.95 24.86 -13.61
N GLU A 67 -24.34 24.08 -12.70
CA GLU A 67 -25.05 23.06 -11.92
C GLU A 67 -25.86 23.63 -10.76
N LEU A 68 -25.71 24.92 -10.39
CA LEU A 68 -26.47 25.51 -9.28
C LEU A 68 -27.99 25.33 -9.45
N TYR A 69 -28.47 25.31 -10.69
CA TYR A 69 -29.88 25.09 -11.04
C TYR A 69 -30.41 23.69 -10.71
N SER A 70 -29.54 22.70 -10.51
CA SER A 70 -29.92 21.32 -10.20
C SER A 70 -29.97 21.02 -8.70
N TYR A 71 -29.65 21.99 -7.85
CA TYR A 71 -29.61 21.82 -6.40
C TYR A 71 -30.79 22.52 -5.72
N ASP A 72 -31.18 21.99 -4.56
CA ASP A 72 -32.23 22.57 -3.73
C ASP A 72 -31.80 23.96 -3.23
N GLU A 73 -32.51 24.99 -3.68
CA GLU A 73 -32.29 26.40 -3.31
C GLU A 73 -32.45 26.64 -1.80
N GLU A 74 -33.25 25.82 -1.11
CA GLU A 74 -33.47 25.94 0.33
C GLU A 74 -32.30 25.37 1.15
N PHE A 75 -31.48 24.49 0.57
CA PHE A 75 -30.41 23.81 1.28
C PHE A 75 -29.01 24.26 0.85
N SER A 76 -28.80 24.46 -0.45
CA SER A 76 -27.47 24.55 -1.06
C SER A 76 -27.01 26.00 -1.20
N THR A 77 -25.74 26.26 -0.89
CA THR A 77 -25.10 27.54 -1.17
C THR A 77 -24.41 27.54 -2.53
N SER A 78 -24.04 28.74 -3.01
CA SER A 78 -23.36 28.91 -4.30
C SER A 78 -22.07 28.09 -4.45
N HIS A 79 -21.36 27.77 -3.37
CA HIS A 79 -20.04 27.12 -3.43
C HIS A 79 -19.99 25.74 -2.73
N ASP A 80 -21.11 25.25 -2.17
CA ASP A 80 -21.14 23.94 -1.48
C ASP A 80 -20.80 22.77 -2.42
N HIS A 81 -21.31 22.82 -3.65
CA HIS A 81 -21.01 21.81 -4.67
C HIS A 81 -19.53 21.87 -5.09
N ILE A 82 -18.92 23.06 -5.19
CA ILE A 82 -17.49 23.22 -5.49
C ILE A 82 -16.66 22.61 -4.36
N VAL A 83 -17.02 22.85 -3.10
CA VAL A 83 -16.35 22.24 -1.94
C VAL A 83 -16.45 20.71 -2.01
N SER A 84 -17.64 20.18 -2.30
CA SER A 84 -17.85 18.73 -2.46
C SER A 84 -16.99 18.17 -3.59
N GLN A 85 -16.88 18.89 -4.70
CA GLN A 85 -16.05 18.52 -5.83
C GLN A 85 -14.55 18.59 -5.51
N ILE A 86 -14.09 19.57 -4.74
CA ILE A 86 -12.71 19.65 -4.25
C ILE A 86 -12.38 18.40 -3.43
N LEU A 87 -13.23 18.04 -2.46
CA LEU A 87 -13.03 16.86 -1.62
C LEU A 87 -13.05 15.56 -2.43
N ALA A 88 -13.97 15.43 -3.37
CA ALA A 88 -14.04 14.28 -4.26
C ALA A 88 -12.79 14.17 -5.16
N ASN A 89 -12.29 15.31 -5.65
CA ASN A 89 -11.09 15.36 -6.49
C ASN A 89 -9.82 15.07 -5.70
N ASP A 90 -9.70 15.52 -4.44
CA ASP A 90 -8.59 15.16 -3.56
C ASP A 90 -8.51 13.63 -3.36
N LEU A 91 -9.65 12.97 -3.14
CA LEU A 91 -9.73 11.51 -3.05
C LEU A 91 -9.41 10.81 -4.37
N LEU A 92 -9.87 11.39 -5.49
CA LEU A 92 -9.60 10.85 -6.82
C LEU A 92 -8.12 10.96 -7.19
N GLU A 93 -7.45 12.03 -6.79
CA GLU A 93 -6.03 12.24 -7.01
C GLU A 93 -5.18 11.18 -6.27
N GLN A 94 -5.54 10.86 -5.02
CA GLN A 94 -4.92 9.77 -4.27
C GLN A 94 -5.11 8.42 -4.98
N TYR A 95 -6.34 8.15 -5.44
CA TYR A 95 -6.65 6.93 -6.19
C TYR A 95 -5.81 6.80 -7.47
N LEU A 96 -5.78 7.85 -8.29
CA LEU A 96 -5.01 7.86 -9.54
C LEU A 96 -3.51 7.73 -9.28
N THR A 97 -2.99 8.41 -8.26
CA THR A 97 -1.57 8.31 -7.87
C THR A 97 -1.23 6.88 -7.48
N ASN A 98 -2.04 6.25 -6.62
CA ASN A 98 -1.83 4.85 -6.24
C ASN A 98 -1.87 3.92 -7.46
N LYS A 99 -2.77 4.14 -8.43
CA LYS A 99 -2.84 3.33 -9.65
C LYS A 99 -1.68 3.55 -10.61
N ILE A 100 -1.13 4.75 -10.69
CA ILE A 100 0.05 5.06 -11.52
C ILE A 100 1.34 4.52 -10.87
N ASP A 101 1.45 4.64 -9.55
CA ASP A 101 2.63 4.24 -8.78
C ASP A 101 2.66 2.74 -8.45
N SER A 102 1.51 2.07 -8.50
CA SER A 102 1.38 0.61 -8.51
C SER A 102 1.97 0.02 -9.80
N LYS A 103 3.29 0.11 -9.94
CA LYS A 103 4.07 -0.70 -10.88
C LYS A 103 3.92 -2.17 -10.48
N ASP A 104 3.06 -2.91 -11.15
CA ASP A 104 3.11 -4.39 -11.28
C ASP A 104 3.43 -5.22 -10.01
N GLY A 105 3.11 -4.70 -8.83
CA GLY A 105 3.55 -5.26 -7.57
C GLY A 105 2.38 -5.31 -6.63
N LYS A 106 1.75 -6.49 -6.58
CA LYS A 106 0.83 -6.97 -5.55
C LYS A 106 0.66 -5.97 -4.41
N ASP A 107 -0.48 -5.29 -4.45
CA ASP A 107 -1.04 -4.52 -3.34
C ASP A 107 -1.39 -5.52 -2.22
N ASN A 108 -0.37 -6.08 -1.61
CA ASN A 108 -0.47 -6.85 -0.40
C ASN A 108 -0.46 -5.81 0.71
N SER A 109 -1.62 -5.68 1.33
CA SER A 109 -1.93 -5.02 2.60
C SER A 109 -1.06 -5.49 3.78
N ILE A 110 0.27 -5.46 3.61
CA ILE A 110 1.30 -5.88 4.56
C ILE A 110 2.12 -4.67 5.06
N ASP A 111 1.76 -3.45 4.68
CA ASP A 111 2.43 -2.21 5.13
C ASP A 111 2.37 -1.97 6.66
N HIS A 112 1.69 -2.84 7.41
CA HIS A 112 1.66 -2.83 8.87
C HIS A 112 2.37 -4.02 9.55
N ILE A 113 2.96 -4.95 8.83
CA ILE A 113 3.77 -6.00 9.47
C ILE A 113 5.15 -5.43 9.75
N LYS A 114 5.46 -5.22 11.03
CA LYS A 114 6.81 -4.86 11.47
C LYS A 114 7.79 -5.93 10.96
N ASN A 115 8.85 -5.49 10.28
CA ASN A 115 9.94 -6.38 9.88
C ASN A 115 10.50 -7.08 11.12
N LEU A 116 10.50 -8.42 11.09
CA LEU A 116 11.07 -9.24 12.15
C LEU A 116 12.54 -9.48 11.86
N GLU A 117 13.40 -9.17 12.82
CA GLU A 117 14.83 -9.45 12.74
C GLU A 117 15.17 -10.75 13.46
N TRP A 118 15.99 -11.58 12.83
CA TRP A 118 16.47 -12.80 13.47
C TRP A 118 17.66 -12.52 14.38
N THR A 119 17.48 -12.74 15.67
CA THR A 119 18.46 -12.41 16.73
C THR A 119 19.33 -13.60 17.15
N ALA A 120 18.95 -14.82 16.79
CA ALA A 120 19.70 -16.03 17.12
C ALA A 120 20.91 -16.22 16.18
N PRO A 121 21.87 -17.12 16.50
CA PRO A 121 23.02 -17.37 15.64
C PRO A 121 22.62 -17.80 14.24
N LYS A 122 23.38 -17.39 13.21
CA LYS A 122 23.13 -17.80 11.81
C LYS A 122 23.08 -19.32 11.65
N VAL A 123 23.93 -20.04 12.39
CA VAL A 123 23.97 -21.51 12.40
C VAL A 123 22.61 -22.11 12.82
N ALA A 124 21.89 -21.48 13.75
CA ALA A 124 20.58 -21.93 14.20
C ALA A 124 19.52 -21.75 13.11
N LEU A 125 19.57 -20.64 12.37
CA LEU A 125 18.68 -20.40 11.23
C LEU A 125 18.92 -21.43 10.12
N ILE A 126 20.19 -21.72 9.81
CA ILE A 126 20.58 -22.72 8.82
C ILE A 126 20.09 -24.12 9.21
N GLU A 127 20.22 -24.48 10.50
CA GLU A 127 19.72 -25.75 11.06
C GLU A 127 18.19 -25.85 10.91
N LEU A 128 17.45 -24.78 11.24
CA LEU A 128 16.00 -24.71 11.13
C LEU A 128 15.51 -24.83 9.69
N LEU A 129 16.08 -24.04 8.76
CA LEU A 129 15.70 -24.08 7.35
C LEU A 129 15.97 -25.44 6.73
N TYR A 130 17.08 -26.08 7.10
CA TYR A 130 17.38 -27.44 6.66
C TYR A 130 16.37 -28.46 7.20
N ALA A 131 15.99 -28.36 8.47
CA ALA A 131 14.95 -29.21 9.05
C ALA A 131 13.61 -29.04 8.32
N LEU A 132 13.18 -27.80 8.07
CA LEU A 132 11.93 -27.50 7.34
C LEU A 132 11.94 -27.99 5.88
N HIS A 133 13.11 -27.95 5.23
CA HIS A 133 13.27 -28.54 3.89
C HIS A 133 13.12 -30.06 3.94
N GLN A 134 13.69 -30.75 4.95
CA GLN A 134 13.57 -32.20 5.09
C GLN A 134 12.16 -32.66 5.45
N THR A 135 11.41 -31.85 6.19
CA THR A 135 9.97 -32.11 6.44
C THR A 135 9.09 -31.78 5.25
N LYS A 136 9.65 -31.24 4.15
CA LYS A 136 8.95 -30.98 2.89
C LYS A 136 7.72 -30.07 3.05
N CYS A 137 7.80 -29.12 3.99
CA CYS A 137 6.69 -28.23 4.34
C CYS A 137 6.49 -27.06 3.35
N PHE A 138 7.49 -26.75 2.53
CA PHE A 138 7.40 -25.68 1.54
C PHE A 138 6.88 -26.19 0.19
N ASN A 139 5.91 -25.49 -0.40
CA ASN A 139 5.33 -25.77 -1.72
C ASN A 139 5.01 -27.25 -1.97
N GLY A 140 4.45 -27.93 -0.97
CA GLY A 140 4.12 -29.36 -1.05
C GLY A 140 5.33 -30.27 -1.27
N GLY A 141 6.52 -29.84 -0.85
CA GLY A 141 7.78 -30.61 -0.91
C GLY A 141 8.64 -30.38 -2.16
N HIS A 142 8.19 -29.53 -3.09
CA HIS A 142 8.88 -29.30 -4.37
C HIS A 142 9.93 -28.19 -4.34
N SER A 143 10.04 -27.45 -3.22
CA SER A 143 11.03 -26.38 -3.08
C SER A 143 12.45 -26.93 -2.98
N ASP A 144 13.38 -26.30 -3.71
CA ASP A 144 14.80 -26.58 -3.59
C ASP A 144 15.40 -25.93 -2.33
N LEU A 145 16.48 -26.51 -1.82
CA LEU A 145 17.19 -25.99 -0.66
C LEU A 145 17.72 -24.57 -0.92
N ALA A 146 18.27 -24.31 -2.12
CA ALA A 146 18.81 -22.99 -2.44
C ALA A 146 17.71 -21.91 -2.49
N GLU A 147 16.50 -22.27 -2.94
CA GLU A 147 15.34 -21.37 -3.01
C GLU A 147 14.88 -20.96 -1.61
N ILE A 148 14.77 -21.93 -0.69
CA ILE A 148 14.38 -21.68 0.71
C ILE A 148 15.38 -20.75 1.41
N PHE A 149 16.68 -20.95 1.17
CA PHE A 149 17.71 -20.11 1.78
C PHE A 149 17.66 -18.68 1.25
N ARG A 150 17.54 -18.49 -0.08
CA ARG A 150 17.38 -17.16 -0.68
C ARG A 150 16.14 -16.44 -0.17
N TRP A 151 15.03 -17.17 -0.04
CA TRP A 151 13.81 -16.64 0.54
C TRP A 151 14.05 -16.14 1.97
N ALA A 152 14.68 -16.95 2.82
CA ALA A 152 14.97 -16.57 4.21
C ALA A 152 15.94 -15.38 4.33
N GLU A 153 16.97 -15.32 3.46
CA GLU A 153 17.89 -14.17 3.40
C GLU A 153 17.16 -12.87 3.06
N ASN A 154 16.25 -12.92 2.09
CA ASN A 154 15.44 -11.77 1.68
C ASN A 154 14.40 -11.39 2.74
N SER A 155 13.74 -12.36 3.37
CA SER A 155 12.68 -12.10 4.35
C SER A 155 13.22 -11.58 5.68
N LEU A 156 14.39 -12.03 6.12
CA LEU A 156 15.00 -11.62 7.39
C LEU A 156 16.11 -10.58 7.24
N ASN A 157 16.42 -10.17 6.00
CA ASN A 157 17.49 -9.24 5.65
C ASN A 157 18.86 -9.64 6.24
N ILE A 158 19.19 -10.94 6.14
CA ILE A 158 20.43 -11.52 6.69
C ILE A 158 21.19 -12.26 5.60
N ASN A 159 22.52 -12.13 5.63
CA ASN A 159 23.42 -12.93 4.80
C ASN A 159 23.81 -14.23 5.53
N LEU A 160 23.31 -15.37 5.05
CA LEU A 160 23.60 -16.72 5.56
C LEU A 160 24.94 -17.25 5.05
N GLY A 161 25.49 -16.66 3.99
CA GLY A 161 26.80 -16.99 3.45
C GLY A 161 26.86 -18.43 2.91
N ASN A 162 27.98 -19.13 3.16
CA ASN A 162 28.16 -20.49 2.70
C ASN A 162 27.44 -21.50 3.62
N TYR A 163 26.14 -21.68 3.37
CA TYR A 163 25.30 -22.62 4.11
C TYR A 163 25.73 -24.08 3.93
N HIS A 164 26.27 -24.48 2.78
CA HIS A 164 26.76 -25.85 2.56
C HIS A 164 27.91 -26.22 3.51
N LYS A 165 28.87 -25.31 3.69
CA LYS A 165 29.98 -25.50 4.64
C LYS A 165 29.44 -25.62 6.07
N THR A 166 28.53 -24.74 6.45
CA THR A 166 27.92 -24.73 7.78
C THR A 166 27.13 -26.01 8.06
N LEU A 167 26.38 -26.52 7.07
CA LEU A 167 25.69 -27.80 7.18
C LEU A 167 26.67 -28.97 7.33
N GLY A 168 27.80 -28.94 6.61
CA GLY A 168 28.88 -29.91 6.79
C GLY A 168 29.42 -29.91 8.22
N GLU A 169 29.69 -28.72 8.78
CA GLU A 169 30.16 -28.55 10.15
C GLU A 169 29.13 -29.03 11.19
N ILE A 170 27.83 -28.77 10.97
CA ILE A 170 26.75 -29.27 11.83
C ILE A 170 26.73 -30.81 11.83
N ARG A 171 26.83 -31.44 10.66
CA ARG A 171 26.83 -32.91 10.51
C ARG A 171 28.01 -33.59 11.19
N LEU A 172 29.16 -32.93 11.27
CA LEU A 172 30.39 -33.48 11.84
C LEU A 172 30.44 -33.43 13.38
N ARG A 173 29.48 -32.77 14.04
CA ARG A 173 29.42 -32.70 15.51
C ARG A 173 29.18 -34.10 16.10
N LYS A 174 30.02 -34.49 17.07
CA LYS A 174 29.89 -35.77 17.80
C LYS A 174 28.96 -35.67 19.02
N ILE A 175 28.85 -34.48 19.61
CA ILE A 175 28.01 -34.15 20.77
C ILE A 175 27.14 -32.95 20.35
N ASP A 176 25.84 -33.01 20.67
CA ASP A 176 24.84 -31.98 20.33
C ASP A 176 24.76 -31.61 18.84
N ARG A 177 24.42 -32.59 18.00
CA ARG A 177 24.28 -32.41 16.54
C ARG A 177 23.20 -31.39 16.15
N THR A 178 22.14 -31.27 16.95
CA THR A 178 20.99 -30.41 16.64
C THR A 178 20.59 -29.57 17.87
N LYS A 179 21.48 -28.65 18.27
CA LYS A 179 21.30 -27.82 19.47
C LYS A 179 20.01 -26.99 19.41
N PHE A 180 19.74 -26.38 18.25
CA PHE A 180 18.62 -25.47 18.13
C PHE A 180 17.29 -26.23 18.04
N CYS A 181 17.21 -27.27 17.20
CA CYS A 181 15.99 -28.05 17.06
C CYS A 181 15.63 -28.85 18.33
N HIS A 182 16.63 -29.32 19.09
CA HIS A 182 16.38 -30.00 20.36
C HIS A 182 15.81 -29.04 21.42
N CYS A 183 16.40 -27.84 21.55
CA CYS A 183 15.89 -26.80 22.43
C CYS A 183 14.45 -26.39 22.05
N PHE A 184 14.20 -26.19 20.74
CA PHE A 184 12.86 -25.90 20.22
C PHE A 184 11.84 -26.99 20.58
N SER A 185 12.21 -28.27 20.42
CA SER A 185 11.34 -29.40 20.77
C SER A 185 11.00 -29.45 22.27
N ILE A 186 11.99 -29.25 23.15
CA ILE A 186 11.75 -29.22 24.61
C ILE A 186 10.78 -28.08 24.97
N ILE A 187 10.99 -26.88 24.43
CA ILE A 187 10.12 -25.73 24.67
C ILE A 187 8.70 -26.03 24.17
N LEU A 188 8.58 -26.59 22.97
CA LEU A 188 7.27 -26.98 22.42
C LEU A 188 6.56 -27.94 23.37
N ILE A 189 7.21 -29.04 23.78
CA ILE A 189 6.62 -30.02 24.70
C ILE A 189 6.22 -29.37 26.03
N SER A 190 7.03 -28.47 26.58
CA SER A 190 6.74 -27.79 27.84
C SER A 190 5.48 -26.92 27.79
N ILE A 191 5.14 -26.35 26.63
CA ILE A 191 3.93 -25.55 26.43
C ILE A 191 2.67 -26.43 26.48
N TRP A 192 2.76 -27.67 25.98
CA TRP A 192 1.62 -28.62 25.94
C TRP A 192 1.47 -29.45 27.22
N MET A 193 2.40 -29.33 28.17
CA MET A 193 2.35 -29.98 29.48
C MET A 193 1.72 -29.12 30.60
N ILE A 194 1.31 -27.89 30.27
CA ILE A 194 0.57 -26.95 31.13
C ILE A 194 -0.88 -26.94 30.69
#